data_AF-A0A6M0II25-F1
#
_entry.id   AF-A0A6M0II25-F1
#
_cell.length_a   1.000
_cell.length_b   1.000
_cell.length_c   1.000
_cell.angle_alpha   90.00
_cell.angle_beta   90.00
_cell.angle_gamma   90.00
#
_symmetry.space_group_name_H-M   'P 1'
#
loop_
_entity.id
_entity.type
_entity.pdbx_description
1 polymer ?
#
loop_
_entity_poly.entity_id
_entity_poly.type
_entity_poly.pdbx_seq_one_letter_code
_entity_poly.pdbx_strand_id
1 'polypeptide(L)'
;MNQSTASHRSESSLTPDSCHQAYQHWQQIIRQQEEEIGHLRTLLLDVMNLYNCRSLRHDVLDYYQDLNQLQLKINRLHHDLLCEGVDCAVINVEKACVNSRFGLSATLERHTNALVGEFSRIKGGCLQFLSGMMSLNLL
;
A
#
# COMPACT_ATOMS: atom_id res chain seq x y z
N MET A 1 8.58 -53.04 -7.17
CA MET A 1 9.69 -52.19 -6.69
C MET A 1 9.25 -50.74 -6.89
N ASN A 2 8.69 -50.11 -5.85
CA ASN A 2 8.16 -48.75 -5.93
C ASN A 2 9.06 -47.85 -5.05
N GLN A 3 9.75 -46.89 -5.65
CA GLN A 3 10.39 -45.81 -4.91
C GLN A 3 9.64 -44.52 -5.21
N SER A 4 8.92 -44.04 -4.20
CA SER A 4 8.24 -42.75 -4.17
C SER A 4 9.28 -41.63 -4.16
N THR A 5 9.15 -40.73 -5.13
CA THR A 5 9.88 -39.46 -5.19
C THR A 5 9.36 -38.51 -4.12
N ALA A 6 10.09 -38.39 -3.02
CA ALA A 6 9.87 -37.33 -2.03
C ALA A 6 10.38 -36.00 -2.61
N SER A 7 9.44 -35.15 -3.00
CA SER A 7 9.70 -33.77 -3.42
C SER A 7 10.13 -32.95 -2.21
N HIS A 8 11.45 -32.74 -2.02
CA HIS A 8 11.98 -31.76 -1.09
C HIS A 8 11.59 -30.35 -1.56
N ARG A 9 10.50 -29.80 -1.01
CA ARG A 9 10.33 -28.33 -0.95
C ARG A 9 11.20 -27.83 0.20
N SER A 10 12.29 -27.17 -0.15
CA SER A 10 13.03 -26.33 0.78
C SER A 10 12.12 -25.17 1.19
N GLU A 11 11.36 -25.36 2.27
CA GLU A 11 10.81 -24.26 3.04
C GLU A 11 11.98 -23.58 3.72
N SER A 12 12.49 -22.52 3.09
CA SER A 12 13.44 -21.61 3.70
C SER A 12 12.81 -21.08 4.98
N SER A 13 13.21 -21.64 6.12
CA SER A 13 12.76 -21.16 7.43
C SER A 13 13.24 -19.72 7.57
N LEU A 14 12.33 -18.75 7.41
CA LEU A 14 12.61 -17.36 7.77
C LEU A 14 13.05 -17.35 9.23
N THR A 15 14.29 -16.93 9.48
CA THR A 15 14.75 -16.72 10.85
C THR A 15 13.95 -15.56 11.44
N PRO A 16 13.68 -15.56 12.76
CA PRO A 16 12.98 -14.45 13.41
C PRO A 16 13.56 -13.08 13.05
N ASP A 17 14.89 -12.96 12.99
CA ASP A 17 15.58 -11.72 12.60
C ASP A 17 15.24 -11.25 11.17
N SER A 18 15.19 -12.18 10.20
CA SER A 18 14.81 -11.86 8.82
C SER A 18 13.35 -11.42 8.70
N CYS A 19 12.47 -11.98 9.54
CA CYS A 19 11.08 -11.56 9.62
C CYS A 19 10.92 -10.18 10.28
N HIS A 20 11.69 -9.88 11.34
CA HIS A 20 11.67 -8.56 11.99
C HIS A 20 12.09 -7.46 11.01
N GLN A 21 13.17 -7.67 10.25
CA GLN A 21 13.64 -6.72 9.25
C GLN A 21 12.62 -6.53 8.12
N ALA A 22 12.03 -7.62 7.62
CA ALA A 22 10.99 -7.54 6.59
C ALA A 22 9.75 -6.79 7.11
N TYR A 23 9.33 -7.05 8.34
CA TYR A 23 8.19 -6.36 8.95
C TYR A 23 8.43 -4.85 9.07
N GLN A 24 9.59 -4.44 9.62
CA GLN A 24 9.95 -3.02 9.72
C GLN A 24 10.02 -2.34 8.35
N HIS A 25 10.60 -3.03 7.37
CA HIS A 25 10.70 -2.54 6.00
C HIS A 25 9.32 -2.28 5.38
N TRP A 26 8.41 -3.26 5.46
CA TRP A 26 7.07 -3.11 4.90
C TRP A 26 6.21 -2.08 5.64
N GLN A 27 6.36 -2.00 6.96
CA GLN A 27 5.70 -0.96 7.76
C GLN A 27 6.15 0.44 7.33
N GLN A 28 7.45 0.64 7.08
CA GLN A 28 7.96 1.93 6.60
C GLN A 28 7.44 2.27 5.21
N ILE A 29 7.43 1.30 4.28
CA ILE A 29 6.89 1.50 2.93
C ILE A 29 5.42 1.91 3.01
N ILE A 30 4.61 1.20 3.79
CA ILE A 30 3.17 1.47 3.92
C ILE A 30 2.92 2.87 4.44
N ARG A 31 3.61 3.29 5.52
CA ARG A 31 3.49 4.65 6.07
C ARG A 31 3.83 5.72 5.02
N GLN A 32 4.91 5.50 4.27
CA GLN A 32 5.27 6.43 3.19
C GLN A 32 4.16 6.52 2.13
N GLN A 33 3.54 5.40 1.74
CA GLN A 33 2.42 5.42 0.78
C GLN A 33 1.21 6.19 1.34
N GLU A 34 0.87 6.00 2.62
CA GLU A 34 -0.23 6.71 3.28
C GLU A 34 -0.02 8.23 3.26
N GLU A 35 1.20 8.69 3.57
CA GLU A 35 1.56 10.11 3.55
C GLU A 35 1.47 10.71 2.13
N GLU A 36 2.04 10.01 1.14
CA GLU A 36 2.03 10.49 -0.25
C GLU A 36 0.61 10.55 -0.84
N ILE A 37 -0.24 9.55 -0.53
CA ILE A 37 -1.66 9.55 -0.92
C ILE A 37 -2.38 10.73 -0.26
N GLY A 38 -2.16 10.97 1.02
CA GLY A 38 -2.75 12.11 1.74
C GLY A 38 -2.38 13.45 1.11
N HIS A 39 -1.11 13.62 0.73
CA HIS A 39 -0.64 14.83 0.06
C HIS A 39 -1.30 15.03 -1.31
N LEU A 40 -1.33 14.00 -2.16
CA LEU A 40 -1.98 14.05 -3.48
C LEU A 40 -3.48 14.37 -3.38
N ARG A 41 -4.17 13.76 -2.41
CA ARG A 41 -5.60 14.04 -2.18
C ARG A 41 -5.84 15.49 -1.79
N THR A 42 -4.98 16.06 -0.95
CA THR A 42 -5.06 17.47 -0.56
C THR A 42 -4.88 18.39 -1.77
N LEU A 43 -3.88 18.11 -2.60
CA LEU A 43 -3.65 18.88 -3.83
C LEU A 43 -4.84 18.82 -4.79
N LEU A 44 -5.44 17.65 -4.99
CA LEU A 44 -6.62 17.49 -5.83
C LEU A 44 -7.85 18.23 -5.26
N LEU A 45 -8.02 18.24 -3.94
CA LEU A 45 -9.06 19.04 -3.28
C LEU A 45 -8.88 20.53 -3.57
N ASP A 46 -7.65 21.04 -3.46
CA ASP A 46 -7.35 22.44 -3.75
C ASP A 46 -7.68 22.79 -5.21
N VAL A 47 -7.31 21.91 -6.16
CA VAL A 47 -7.70 22.07 -7.58
C VAL A 47 -9.21 22.11 -7.75
N MET A 48 -9.97 21.20 -7.12
CA MET A 48 -11.44 21.21 -7.22
C MET A 48 -12.07 22.48 -6.65
N ASN A 49 -11.44 23.06 -5.63
CA ASN A 49 -11.91 24.29 -4.99
C ASN A 49 -11.57 25.53 -5.83
N LEU A 50 -10.41 25.53 -6.49
CA LEU A 50 -9.93 26.65 -7.30
C LEU A 50 -10.56 26.70 -8.71
N TYR A 51 -10.82 25.54 -9.32
CA TYR A 51 -11.27 25.47 -10.72
C TYR A 51 -12.67 24.89 -10.85
N ASN A 52 -13.59 25.67 -11.43
CA ASN A 52 -14.99 25.29 -11.60
C ASN A 52 -15.32 24.72 -12.99
N CYS A 53 -14.30 24.41 -13.79
CA CYS A 53 -14.47 23.78 -15.11
C CYS A 53 -14.98 22.34 -14.94
N ARG A 54 -16.16 22.06 -15.50
CA ARG A 54 -16.86 20.77 -15.34
C ARG A 54 -16.04 19.56 -15.78
N SER A 55 -15.28 19.67 -16.88
CA SER A 55 -14.42 18.59 -17.38
C SER A 55 -13.27 18.29 -16.43
N LEU A 56 -12.52 19.32 -16.02
CA LEU A 56 -11.41 19.19 -15.07
C LEU A 56 -11.88 18.64 -13.72
N ARG A 57 -13.06 19.08 -13.28
CA ARG A 57 -13.66 18.58 -12.04
C ARG A 57 -13.97 17.09 -12.10
N HIS A 58 -14.37 16.55 -13.26
CA HIS A 58 -14.62 15.13 -13.41
C HIS A 58 -13.32 14.31 -13.29
N ASP A 59 -12.28 14.70 -14.04
CA ASP A 59 -10.98 14.00 -14.01
C ASP A 59 -10.36 14.04 -12.60
N VAL A 60 -10.43 15.19 -11.93
CA VAL A 60 -9.91 15.35 -10.56
C VAL A 60 -10.71 14.52 -9.56
N LEU A 61 -12.03 14.44 -9.71
CA LEU A 61 -12.88 13.60 -8.85
C LEU A 61 -12.55 12.12 -9.02
N ASP A 62 -12.29 11.67 -10.24
CA ASP A 62 -11.94 10.28 -10.53
C ASP A 62 -10.61 9.91 -9.86
N TYR A 63 -9.56 10.74 -10.02
CA TYR A 63 -8.29 10.54 -9.32
C TYR A 63 -8.45 10.59 -7.79
N TYR A 64 -9.29 11.49 -7.28
CA TYR A 64 -9.56 11.58 -5.84
C TYR A 64 -10.24 10.32 -5.31
N GLN A 65 -11.19 9.75 -6.05
CA GLN A 65 -11.86 8.50 -5.70
C GLN A 65 -10.91 7.31 -5.76
N ASP A 66 -10.07 7.21 -6.79
CA ASP A 66 -9.05 6.18 -6.90
C ASP A 66 -8.08 6.20 -5.71
N LEU A 67 -7.62 7.39 -5.30
CA LEU A 67 -6.78 7.56 -4.12
C LEU A 67 -7.51 7.20 -2.82
N ASN A 68 -8.81 7.46 -2.70
CA ASN A 68 -9.60 7.01 -1.55
C ASN A 68 -9.68 5.49 -1.48
N GLN A 69 -9.95 4.83 -2.61
CA GLN A 69 -10.01 3.37 -2.66
C GLN A 69 -8.66 2.76 -2.31
N LEU A 70 -7.58 3.35 -2.81
CA LEU A 70 -6.22 2.92 -2.49
C LEU A 70 -5.89 3.11 -1.00
N GLN A 71 -6.28 4.24 -0.40
CA GLN A 71 -6.14 4.46 1.04
C GLN A 71 -6.89 3.40 1.85
N LEU A 72 -8.11 3.03 1.45
CA LEU A 72 -8.87 1.98 2.13
C LEU A 72 -8.18 0.62 2.04
N LYS A 73 -7.58 0.29 0.89
CA LYS A 73 -6.81 -0.94 0.71
C LYS A 73 -5.54 -0.94 1.58
N ILE A 74 -4.84 0.19 1.65
CA ILE A 74 -3.65 0.36 2.50
C ILE A 74 -4.02 0.26 3.98
N ASN A 75 -5.09 0.93 4.42
CA ASN A 75 -5.56 0.83 5.81
C ASN A 75 -5.93 -0.61 6.18
N ARG A 76 -6.55 -1.37 5.26
CA ARG A 76 -6.81 -2.80 5.46
C ARG A 76 -5.53 -3.60 5.56
N LEU A 77 -4.57 -3.37 4.66
CA LEU A 77 -3.27 -4.04 4.73
C LEU A 77 -2.54 -3.71 6.04
N HIS A 78 -2.58 -2.44 6.45
CA HIS A 78 -1.99 -1.95 7.69
C HIS A 78 -2.67 -2.58 8.91
N HIS A 79 -3.98 -2.78 8.89
CA HIS A 79 -4.72 -3.50 9.93
C HIS A 79 -4.48 -5.02 9.90
N ASP A 80 -4.33 -5.61 8.71
CA ASP A 80 -3.94 -7.01 8.58
C ASP A 80 -2.49 -7.24 9.06
N LEU A 81 -1.65 -6.20 9.02
CA LEU A 81 -0.29 -6.14 9.54
C LEU A 81 -0.20 -5.79 11.04
N LEU A 82 -1.07 -4.91 11.52
CA LEU A 82 -1.17 -4.45 12.90
C LEU A 82 -2.45 -5.00 13.48
N CYS A 83 -2.35 -6.04 14.31
CA CYS A 83 -3.54 -6.44 15.05
C CYS A 83 -3.95 -5.34 16.03
N GLU A 84 -5.00 -4.62 15.69
CA GLU A 84 -5.60 -3.57 16.51
C GLU A 84 -6.90 -4.12 17.11
N GLY A 85 -6.81 -4.64 18.34
CA GLY A 85 -7.95 -5.15 19.11
C GLY A 85 -7.60 -5.25 20.59
N VAL A 86 -8.60 -5.22 21.47
CA VAL A 86 -8.42 -5.25 22.95
C VAL A 86 -7.75 -6.56 23.42
N ASP A 87 -7.89 -7.63 22.64
CA ASP A 87 -7.20 -8.92 22.86
C ASP A 87 -5.79 -8.97 22.24
N CYS A 88 -5.43 -7.96 21.44
CA CYS A 88 -4.07 -7.78 20.93
C CYS A 88 -3.24 -6.96 21.90
N ALA A 89 -3.07 -7.53 23.10
CA ALA A 89 -2.04 -7.13 24.04
C ALA A 89 -0.68 -7.28 23.36
N VAL A 90 -0.17 -6.17 22.83
CA VAL A 90 1.16 -5.98 22.26
C VAL A 90 1.57 -7.15 21.37
N ILE A 91 1.23 -7.08 20.08
CA ILE A 91 1.95 -7.91 19.09
C ILE A 91 3.40 -7.40 19.10
N ASN A 92 4.19 -7.98 20.00
CA ASN A 92 5.64 -7.96 19.89
C ASN A 92 5.97 -8.55 18.52
N VAL A 93 6.93 -7.95 17.82
CA VAL A 93 7.37 -8.38 16.48
C VAL A 93 7.68 -9.90 16.45
N GLU A 94 8.08 -10.45 17.59
CA GLU A 94 8.22 -11.88 17.85
C GLU A 94 6.93 -12.70 17.64
N LYS A 95 5.76 -12.23 18.08
CA LYS A 95 4.46 -12.87 17.83
C LYS A 95 4.01 -12.74 16.37
N ALA A 96 4.33 -11.64 15.69
CA ALA A 96 4.10 -11.52 14.25
C ALA A 96 4.93 -12.57 13.51
N CYS A 97 6.18 -12.80 13.88
CA CYS A 97 7.02 -13.79 13.22
C CYS A 97 6.64 -15.26 13.53
N VAL A 98 5.93 -15.52 14.63
CA VAL A 98 5.48 -16.88 15.02
C VAL A 98 4.07 -17.21 14.52
N ASN A 99 3.24 -16.20 14.25
CA ASN A 99 1.87 -16.41 13.83
C ASN A 99 1.79 -16.75 12.33
N SER A 100 1.19 -17.89 12.00
CA SER A 100 1.12 -18.43 10.62
C SER A 100 0.40 -17.51 9.62
N ARG A 101 -0.38 -16.53 10.10
CA ARG A 101 -0.95 -15.46 9.26
C ARG A 101 0.08 -14.43 8.80
N PHE A 102 1.14 -14.23 9.57
CA PHE A 102 2.21 -13.23 9.37
C PHE A 102 3.51 -13.85 8.83
N GLY A 103 3.68 -15.18 8.96
CA GLY A 103 4.67 -15.99 8.22
C GLY A 103 4.47 -15.99 6.69
N LEU A 104 3.49 -15.25 6.20
CA LEU A 104 3.19 -14.96 4.81
C LEU A 104 4.03 -13.79 4.28
N SER A 105 5.30 -13.64 4.66
CA SER A 105 6.16 -12.53 4.19
C SER A 105 6.14 -12.37 2.67
N ALA A 106 6.09 -13.48 1.92
CA ALA A 106 5.95 -13.49 0.46
C ALA A 106 4.58 -13.03 -0.05
N THR A 107 3.51 -13.29 0.70
CA THR A 107 2.16 -12.81 0.34
C THR A 107 2.00 -11.36 0.74
N LEU A 108 2.53 -10.93 1.88
CA LEU A 108 2.61 -9.53 2.28
C LEU A 108 3.38 -8.72 1.24
N GLU A 109 4.59 -9.16 0.88
CA GLU A 109 5.40 -8.57 -0.18
C GLU A 109 4.59 -8.44 -1.48
N ARG A 110 3.89 -9.50 -1.90
CA ARG A 110 3.05 -9.44 -3.11
C ARG A 110 1.93 -8.40 -3.01
N HIS A 111 1.23 -8.31 -1.88
CA HIS A 111 0.16 -7.34 -1.68
C HIS A 111 0.69 -5.92 -1.61
N THR A 112 1.77 -5.68 -0.86
CA THR A 112 2.39 -4.35 -0.76
C THR A 112 2.94 -3.91 -2.11
N ASN A 113 3.64 -4.79 -2.85
CA ASN A 113 4.15 -4.47 -4.19
C ASN A 113 3.02 -4.16 -5.17
N ALA A 114 1.91 -4.89 -5.11
CA ALA A 114 0.74 -4.60 -5.94
C ALA A 114 0.15 -3.21 -5.64
N LEU A 115 0.05 -2.84 -4.36
CA LEU A 115 -0.44 -1.51 -3.94
C LEU A 115 0.52 -0.39 -4.34
N VAL A 116 1.83 -0.58 -4.17
CA VAL A 116 2.85 0.39 -4.60
C VAL A 116 2.81 0.59 -6.12
N GLY A 117 2.60 -0.49 -6.88
CA GLY A 117 2.42 -0.42 -8.34
C GLY A 117 1.14 0.34 -8.74
N GLU A 118 0.02 0.03 -8.08
CA GLU A 118 -1.25 0.73 -8.29
C GLU A 118 -1.13 2.23 -7.97
N PHE A 119 -0.51 2.56 -6.84
CA PHE A 119 -0.22 3.94 -6.44
C PHE A 119 0.64 4.65 -7.48
N SER A 120 1.75 4.05 -7.89
CA SER A 120 2.69 4.65 -8.83
C SER A 120 2.02 5.00 -10.16
N ARG A 121 1.10 4.14 -10.63
CA ARG A 121 0.31 4.41 -11.84
C ARG A 121 -0.65 5.58 -11.66
N ILE A 122 -1.40 5.61 -10.55
CA ILE A 122 -2.35 6.70 -10.24
C ILE A 122 -1.59 8.01 -10.06
N LYS A 123 -0.50 8.01 -9.30
CA LYS A 123 0.39 9.15 -9.08
C LYS A 123 0.94 9.69 -10.41
N GLY A 124 1.42 8.81 -11.29
CA GLY A 124 1.90 9.21 -12.61
C GLY A 124 0.83 9.94 -13.43
N GLY A 125 -0.39 9.39 -13.49
CA GLY A 125 -1.52 10.03 -14.18
C GLY A 125 -1.91 11.37 -13.54
N CYS A 126 -2.01 11.41 -12.21
CA CYS A 126 -2.34 12.61 -11.46
C CYS A 126 -1.32 13.74 -11.70
N LEU A 127 -0.01 13.44 -11.63
CA LEU A 127 1.04 14.42 -11.86
C LEU A 127 1.06 14.91 -13.31
N GLN A 128 0.82 14.04 -14.28
CA GLN A 128 0.70 14.43 -15.68
C GLN A 128 -0.50 15.38 -15.89
N PHE A 129 -1.65 15.07 -15.29
CA PHE A 129 -2.83 15.92 -15.32
C PHE A 129 -2.55 17.31 -14.70
N LEU A 130 -1.95 17.35 -13.50
CA LEU A 130 -1.56 18.59 -12.82
C LEU A 130 -0.57 19.42 -13.65
N SER A 131 0.41 18.76 -14.25
CA SER A 131 1.36 19.42 -15.17
C SER A 131 0.68 19.98 -16.41
N GLY A 132 -0.34 19.31 -16.93
CA GLY A 132 -1.16 19.79 -18.04
C GLY A 132 -1.92 21.07 -17.67
N MET A 133 -2.52 21.11 -16.48
CA MET A 133 -3.21 22.32 -15.99
C MET A 133 -2.26 23.50 -15.81
N MET A 134 -1.06 23.27 -15.24
CA MET A 134 -0.03 24.31 -15.16
C MET A 134 0.38 24.84 -16.54
N SER A 135 0.54 23.94 -17.51
CA SER A 135 0.91 24.32 -18.89
C SER A 135 -0.16 25.16 -19.59
N LEU A 136 -1.43 25.02 -19.16
CA LEU A 136 -2.56 25.80 -19.65
C LEU A 136 -2.77 27.12 -18.88
N ASN A 137 -1.89 27.49 -17.94
CA ASN A 137 -2.07 28.61 -17.00
C ASN A 137 -3.39 28.52 -16.22
N LEU A 138 -3.83 27.30 -15.94
CA LEU A 138 -4.97 27.01 -15.07
C LEU A 138 -4.48 26.60 -13.68
N LEU A 139 -3.29 27.03 -13.26
CA LEU A 139 -2.68 26.86 -11.94
C LEU A 139 -1.83 28.09 -11.62
#